data_AF-A0AAJ5VPN5-F1
#
_entry.id   AF-A0AAJ5VPN5-F1
#
_cell.length_a   1.000
_cell.length_b   1.000
_cell.length_c   1.000
_cell.angle_alpha   90.00
_cell.angle_beta   90.00
_cell.angle_gamma   90.00
#
_symmetry.space_group_name_H-M   'P 1'
#
loop_
_entity.id
_entity.type
_entity.pdbx_description
1 polymer ?
#
loop_
_entity_poly.entity_id
_entity_poly.type
_entity_poly.pdbx_seq_one_letter_code
_entity_poly.pdbx_strand_id
1 'polypeptide(L)'
;MPTLYLSHGAPPLADDPVWPGQLAAWSAELPRPRAILMISAHWEDAPLALGATRTLPLVYDFWGFPEHYYTVQYAAPGAPWLADSVRKLLGGAGTPVQDVEDRGLDHGAYVPLVEMYPDADIPVLQISLPTLDPERLMDLGRKLAPLRDEGVLIVGSGFFTHNLAALRHAGGVPSWSTEFDDWGRRALEGGDIDSLLDFRHTSPAGQLAHPRTEHFAPLFVTLGAADATGELDTRRSVIDGFWLGLAKRSIQFG
;
A
#
# COMPACT_ATOMS: atom_id res chain seq x y z
N MET A 1 -13.73 5.85 7.90
CA MET A 1 -12.64 4.85 8.03
C MET A 1 -11.30 5.49 7.71
N PRO A 2 -10.20 5.13 8.38
CA PRO A 2 -8.88 5.62 8.01
C PRO A 2 -8.42 5.10 6.63
N THR A 3 -7.35 5.69 6.10
CA THR A 3 -6.54 5.10 5.02
C THR A 3 -5.15 4.80 5.52
N LEU A 4 -4.55 3.71 5.03
CA LEU A 4 -3.26 3.23 5.51
C LEU A 4 -2.29 3.13 4.33
N TYR A 5 -1.09 3.69 4.47
CA TYR A 5 0.06 3.27 3.68
C TYR A 5 0.93 2.35 4.54
N LEU A 6 1.30 1.18 4.05
CA LEU A 6 2.19 0.28 4.80
C LEU A 6 3.32 -0.29 3.95
N SER A 7 4.42 -0.60 4.64
CA SER A 7 5.62 -1.21 4.06
C SER A 7 5.59 -2.73 4.28
N HIS A 8 5.38 -3.53 3.22
CA HIS A 8 5.23 -5.00 3.30
C HIS A 8 6.50 -5.81 3.01
N GLY A 9 7.45 -5.24 2.25
CA GLY A 9 8.77 -5.80 2.00
C GLY A 9 8.74 -7.08 1.19
N ALA A 10 9.91 -7.71 1.02
CA ALA A 10 9.93 -9.07 0.48
C ALA A 10 9.37 -10.06 1.51
N PRO A 11 8.95 -11.28 1.12
CA PRO A 11 8.34 -12.25 2.02
C PRO A 11 9.06 -12.46 3.37
N PRO A 12 10.40 -12.43 3.47
CA PRO A 12 11.08 -12.60 4.75
C PRO A 12 10.86 -11.48 5.79
N LEU A 13 10.23 -10.35 5.43
CA LEU A 13 9.80 -9.36 6.43
C LEU A 13 8.71 -9.94 7.35
N ALA A 14 7.94 -10.93 6.90
CA ALA A 14 6.98 -11.65 7.75
C ALA A 14 7.65 -12.41 8.91
N ASP A 15 8.95 -12.73 8.80
CA ASP A 15 9.71 -13.38 9.88
C ASP A 15 10.46 -12.37 10.78
N ASP A 16 10.33 -11.06 10.52
CA ASP A 16 10.94 -10.05 11.37
C ASP A 16 10.37 -10.15 12.80
N PRO A 17 11.22 -10.06 13.84
CA PRO A 17 10.78 -10.30 15.21
C PRO A 17 9.80 -9.24 15.75
N VAL A 18 9.60 -8.13 15.03
CA VAL A 18 8.81 -6.98 15.50
C VAL A 18 7.67 -6.63 14.54
N TRP A 19 7.92 -6.61 13.23
CA TRP A 19 6.98 -6.10 12.23
C TRP A 19 5.59 -6.78 12.23
N PRO A 20 5.45 -8.12 12.31
CA PRO A 20 4.15 -8.78 12.40
C PRO A 20 3.35 -8.31 13.63
N GLY A 21 4.01 -8.23 14.78
CA GLY A 21 3.40 -7.74 16.03
C GLY A 21 2.98 -6.28 15.95
N GLN A 22 3.69 -5.44 15.19
CA GLN A 22 3.31 -4.05 14.94
C GLN A 22 2.04 -3.95 14.08
N LEU A 23 1.91 -4.78 13.04
CA LEU A 23 0.70 -4.84 12.21
C LEU A 23 -0.51 -5.36 12.99
N ALA A 24 -0.34 -6.42 13.78
CA ALA A 24 -1.39 -6.97 14.63
C ALA A 24 -1.84 -5.95 15.69
N ALA A 25 -0.91 -5.23 16.33
CA ALA A 25 -1.24 -4.19 17.28
C ALA A 25 -1.97 -3.01 16.62
N TRP A 26 -1.49 -2.57 15.45
CA TRP A 26 -2.11 -1.47 14.70
C TRP A 26 -3.55 -1.79 14.31
N SER A 27 -3.77 -2.94 13.68
CA SER A 27 -5.10 -3.38 13.23
C SER A 27 -6.10 -3.57 14.39
N ALA A 28 -5.63 -4.00 15.57
CA ALA A 28 -6.48 -4.13 16.76
C ALA A 28 -6.99 -2.77 17.30
N GLU A 29 -6.30 -1.66 17.01
CA GLU A 29 -6.73 -0.30 17.36
C GLU A 29 -7.71 0.30 16.33
N LEU A 30 -7.82 -0.30 15.14
CA LEU A 30 -8.66 0.22 14.06
C LEU A 30 -10.15 -0.15 14.27
N PRO A 31 -11.09 0.71 13.85
CA PRO A 31 -12.47 0.28 13.68
C PRO A 31 -12.51 -0.87 12.66
N ARG A 32 -13.23 -1.95 13.00
CA ARG A 32 -13.32 -3.13 12.12
C ARG A 32 -13.95 -2.74 10.77
N PRO A 33 -13.24 -2.91 9.63
CA PRO A 33 -13.79 -2.57 8.33
C PRO A 33 -14.92 -3.50 7.89
N ARG A 34 -15.83 -2.97 7.06
CA ARG A 34 -16.81 -3.78 6.32
C ARG A 34 -16.19 -4.49 5.12
N ALA A 35 -15.15 -3.90 4.54
CA ALA A 35 -14.30 -4.47 3.49
C ALA A 35 -12.96 -3.72 3.43
N ILE A 36 -11.99 -4.31 2.74
CA ILE A 36 -10.67 -3.71 2.51
C ILE A 36 -10.48 -3.52 1.00
N LEU A 37 -10.06 -2.33 0.61
CA LEU A 37 -9.58 -2.03 -0.75
C LEU A 37 -8.05 -2.01 -0.74
N MET A 38 -7.43 -3.01 -1.37
CA MET A 38 -5.98 -3.14 -1.47
C MET A 38 -5.45 -2.52 -2.76
N ILE A 39 -4.43 -1.68 -2.62
CA ILE A 39 -3.64 -1.12 -3.72
C ILE A 39 -2.19 -1.53 -3.49
N SER A 40 -1.73 -2.54 -4.21
CA SER A 40 -0.39 -3.13 -4.03
C SER A 40 0.59 -2.61 -5.08
N ALA A 41 1.83 -2.32 -4.68
CA ALA A 41 2.94 -2.02 -5.58
C ALA A 41 3.22 -3.14 -6.61
N HIS A 42 2.75 -4.36 -6.33
CA HIS A 42 2.96 -5.57 -7.13
C HIS A 42 1.94 -5.78 -8.25
N TRP A 43 1.00 -4.84 -8.41
CA TRP A 43 0.04 -4.91 -9.50
C TRP A 43 -0.07 -3.60 -10.26
N GLU A 44 0.80 -3.44 -11.26
CA GLU A 44 0.69 -2.37 -12.24
C GLU A 44 -0.07 -2.90 -13.47
N ASP A 45 -1.20 -2.26 -13.81
CA ASP A 45 -1.98 -2.61 -15.01
C ASP A 45 -2.84 -1.42 -15.44
N ALA A 46 -2.88 -1.14 -16.75
CA ALA A 46 -3.59 -0.02 -17.35
C ALA A 46 -4.41 -0.51 -18.56
N PRO A 47 -5.75 -0.33 -18.57
CA PRO A 47 -6.57 0.46 -17.64
C PRO A 47 -6.67 -0.14 -16.23
N LEU A 48 -7.22 0.62 -15.27
CA LEU A 48 -7.34 0.16 -13.88
C LEU A 48 -8.11 -1.15 -13.84
N ALA A 49 -7.53 -2.16 -13.19
CA ALA A 49 -8.06 -3.51 -13.14
C ALA A 49 -8.57 -3.86 -11.73
N LEU A 50 -9.66 -4.62 -11.68
CA LEU A 50 -10.25 -5.17 -10.45
C LEU A 50 -9.96 -6.67 -10.37
N GLY A 51 -9.54 -7.13 -9.20
CA GLY A 51 -9.24 -8.53 -8.89
C GLY A 51 -9.84 -8.89 -7.53
N ALA A 52 -9.83 -10.19 -7.19
CA ALA A 52 -10.42 -10.70 -5.95
C ALA A 52 -11.91 -10.33 -5.76
N THR A 53 -12.69 -10.25 -6.85
CA THR A 53 -14.15 -10.02 -6.80
C THR A 53 -14.92 -11.21 -6.20
N ARG A 54 -14.28 -12.38 -6.17
CA ARG A 54 -14.65 -13.62 -5.46
C ARG A 54 -13.42 -14.15 -4.72
N THR A 55 -13.60 -15.11 -3.81
CA THR A 55 -12.47 -15.81 -3.19
C THR A 55 -11.69 -16.58 -4.25
N LEU A 56 -10.39 -16.29 -4.34
CA LEU A 56 -9.45 -16.81 -5.33
C LEU A 56 -8.18 -17.31 -4.64
N PRO A 57 -7.41 -18.23 -5.26
CA PRO A 57 -6.06 -18.52 -4.83
C PRO A 57 -5.18 -17.26 -4.80
N LEU A 58 -4.21 -17.22 -3.89
CA LEU A 58 -3.21 -16.15 -3.83
C LEU A 58 -2.31 -16.16 -5.07
N VAL A 59 -1.78 -15.00 -5.42
CA VAL A 59 -0.76 -14.83 -6.44
C VAL A 59 0.61 -14.80 -5.76
N TYR A 60 1.43 -15.82 -6.00
CA TYR A 60 2.82 -15.84 -5.55
C TYR A 60 3.72 -15.22 -6.61
N ASP A 61 3.84 -13.89 -6.58
CA ASP A 61 4.58 -13.06 -7.54
C ASP A 61 6.06 -12.84 -7.15
N PHE A 62 6.60 -13.72 -6.31
CA PHE A 62 8.01 -13.77 -5.91
C PHE A 62 8.60 -15.17 -6.18
N TRP A 63 9.93 -15.25 -6.20
CA TRP A 63 10.65 -16.50 -6.43
C TRP A 63 11.97 -16.54 -5.65
N GLY A 64 12.54 -17.73 -5.48
CA GLY A 64 13.87 -17.92 -4.88
C GLY A 64 13.90 -17.93 -3.35
N PHE A 65 12.75 -17.82 -2.69
CA PHE A 65 12.62 -17.93 -1.23
C PHE A 65 12.35 -19.38 -0.77
N PRO A 66 12.54 -19.69 0.53
CA PRO A 66 12.10 -20.93 1.16
C PRO A 66 10.63 -21.33 0.88
N GLU A 67 10.36 -22.64 0.88
CA GLU A 67 9.05 -23.21 0.52
C GLU A 67 7.90 -22.70 1.40
N HIS A 68 8.14 -22.43 2.68
CA HIS A 68 7.07 -22.08 3.62
C HIS A 68 6.29 -20.81 3.21
N TYR A 69 6.93 -19.83 2.55
CA TYR A 69 6.22 -18.66 2.03
C TYR A 69 5.21 -18.98 0.92
N TYR A 70 5.41 -20.07 0.17
CA TYR A 70 4.49 -20.52 -0.89
C TYR A 70 3.35 -21.40 -0.35
N THR A 71 3.38 -21.73 0.95
CA THR A 71 2.33 -22.52 1.61
C THR A 71 1.33 -21.66 2.39
N VAL A 72 1.63 -20.37 2.56
CA VAL A 72 0.74 -19.40 3.22
C VAL A 72 -0.59 -19.31 2.46
N GLN A 73 -1.70 -19.32 3.18
CA GLN A 73 -3.04 -19.14 2.59
C GLN A 73 -3.76 -18.00 3.28
N TYR A 74 -4.59 -17.28 2.53
CA TYR A 74 -5.42 -16.21 3.04
C TYR A 74 -6.72 -16.14 2.24
N ALA A 75 -7.72 -16.91 2.68
CA ALA A 75 -8.96 -17.16 1.93
C ALA A 75 -10.02 -16.08 2.18
N ALA A 76 -9.66 -14.81 1.99
CA ALA A 76 -10.59 -13.71 2.22
C ALA A 76 -11.84 -13.81 1.32
N PRO A 77 -13.03 -13.44 1.82
CA PRO A 77 -14.22 -13.29 0.99
C PRO A 77 -13.96 -12.28 -0.13
N GLY A 78 -14.46 -12.54 -1.33
CA GLY A 78 -14.50 -11.51 -2.37
C GLY A 78 -15.45 -10.37 -2.01
N ALA A 79 -15.22 -9.19 -2.57
CA ALA A 79 -16.05 -8.00 -2.33
C ALA A 79 -16.71 -7.47 -3.62
N PRO A 80 -17.68 -8.21 -4.20
CA PRO A 80 -18.31 -7.81 -5.47
C PRO A 80 -19.06 -6.47 -5.38
N TRP A 81 -19.70 -6.19 -4.23
CA TRP A 81 -20.35 -4.90 -4.00
C TRP A 81 -19.35 -3.73 -4.00
N LEU A 82 -18.14 -3.96 -3.49
CA LEU A 82 -17.08 -2.95 -3.47
C LEU A 82 -16.56 -2.72 -4.89
N ALA A 83 -16.44 -3.78 -5.69
CA ALA A 83 -16.10 -3.67 -7.11
C ALA A 83 -17.12 -2.80 -7.85
N ASP A 84 -18.42 -2.98 -7.59
CA ASP A 84 -19.49 -2.15 -8.16
C ASP A 84 -19.37 -0.68 -7.72
N SER A 85 -19.10 -0.41 -6.44
CA SER A 85 -18.85 0.96 -5.94
C SER A 85 -17.63 1.59 -6.62
N VAL A 86 -16.53 0.85 -6.80
CA VAL A 86 -15.34 1.34 -7.52
C VAL A 86 -15.66 1.67 -8.98
N ARG A 87 -16.36 0.77 -9.69
CA ARG A 87 -16.80 1.04 -11.08
C ARG A 87 -17.69 2.27 -11.16
N LYS A 88 -18.57 2.48 -10.18
CA LYS A 88 -19.45 3.65 -10.15
C LYS A 88 -18.69 4.96 -9.90
N LEU A 89 -17.72 4.96 -8.99
CA LEU A 89 -16.91 6.13 -8.66
C LEU A 89 -15.96 6.51 -9.80
N LEU A 90 -15.43 5.52 -10.51
CA LEU A 90 -14.44 5.71 -11.57
C LEU A 90 -15.05 5.75 -12.98
N GLY A 91 -16.27 5.24 -13.19
CA GLY A 91 -16.91 5.04 -14.49
C GLY A 91 -17.31 6.31 -15.27
N GLY A 92 -16.82 7.49 -14.88
CA GLY A 92 -16.89 8.70 -15.69
C GLY A 92 -16.01 8.60 -16.94
N ALA A 93 -16.23 9.52 -17.89
CA ALA A 93 -15.42 9.59 -19.11
C ALA A 93 -13.93 9.72 -18.78
N GLY A 94 -13.10 8.80 -19.28
CA GLY A 94 -11.63 8.86 -19.17
C GLY A 94 -10.99 8.02 -18.06
N THR A 95 -11.73 7.20 -17.30
CA THR A 95 -11.15 6.23 -16.36
C THR A 95 -11.76 4.83 -16.58
N PRO A 96 -11.43 4.15 -17.70
CA PRO A 96 -11.87 2.78 -17.92
C PRO A 96 -11.42 1.89 -16.76
N VAL A 97 -12.34 1.03 -16.32
CA VAL A 97 -12.11 0.00 -15.30
C VAL A 97 -12.39 -1.35 -15.94
N GLN A 98 -11.45 -2.29 -15.80
CA GLN A 98 -11.56 -3.65 -16.31
C GLN A 98 -11.59 -4.68 -15.18
N ASP A 99 -12.12 -5.85 -15.48
CA ASP A 99 -12.13 -7.00 -14.57
C ASP A 99 -11.09 -8.02 -14.99
N VAL A 100 -10.30 -8.50 -14.03
CA VAL A 100 -9.38 -9.63 -14.21
C VAL A 100 -9.84 -10.74 -13.29
N GLU A 101 -10.78 -11.55 -13.79
CA GLU A 101 -11.59 -12.49 -12.99
C GLU A 101 -10.79 -13.54 -12.21
N ASP A 102 -9.57 -13.86 -12.67
CA ASP A 102 -8.69 -14.85 -12.05
C ASP A 102 -7.51 -14.22 -11.28
N ARG A 103 -7.49 -12.88 -11.12
CA ARG A 103 -6.48 -12.20 -10.30
C ARG A 103 -6.84 -12.32 -8.82
N GLY A 104 -6.10 -13.15 -8.09
CA GLY A 104 -6.12 -13.18 -6.62
C GLY A 104 -5.24 -12.09 -5.99
N LEU A 105 -5.12 -12.16 -4.65
CA LEU A 105 -4.29 -11.24 -3.88
C LEU A 105 -2.80 -11.56 -4.09
N ASP A 106 -1.99 -10.57 -4.48
CA ASP A 106 -0.52 -10.72 -4.50
C ASP A 106 0.11 -10.55 -3.12
N HIS A 107 1.42 -10.80 -3.00
CA HIS A 107 2.07 -10.80 -1.69
C HIS A 107 2.05 -9.44 -0.99
N GLY A 108 2.10 -8.35 -1.75
CA GLY A 108 1.94 -7.01 -1.18
C GLY A 108 0.56 -6.81 -0.57
N ALA A 109 -0.45 -7.56 -1.03
CA ALA A 109 -1.76 -7.57 -0.42
C ALA A 109 -1.87 -8.57 0.74
N TYR A 110 -1.61 -9.87 0.53
CA TYR A 110 -1.97 -10.88 1.53
C TYR A 110 -1.00 -10.96 2.71
N VAL A 111 0.30 -10.71 2.54
CA VAL A 111 1.30 -10.82 3.62
C VAL A 111 0.94 -9.89 4.80
N PRO A 112 0.71 -8.58 4.60
CA PRO A 112 0.30 -7.72 5.71
C PRO A 112 -1.10 -8.08 6.25
N LEU A 113 -2.00 -8.57 5.40
CA LEU A 113 -3.36 -8.91 5.82
C LEU A 113 -3.42 -10.15 6.71
N VAL A 114 -2.53 -11.14 6.51
CA VAL A 114 -2.39 -12.29 7.42
C VAL A 114 -2.09 -11.82 8.84
N GLU A 115 -1.24 -10.80 8.99
CA GLU A 115 -0.87 -10.27 10.31
C GLU A 115 -1.94 -9.34 10.90
N MET A 116 -2.60 -8.54 10.06
CA MET A 116 -3.62 -7.59 10.51
C MET A 116 -4.98 -8.23 10.80
N TYR A 117 -5.38 -9.22 10.00
CA TYR A 117 -6.72 -9.83 10.04
C TYR A 117 -6.63 -11.35 9.82
N PRO A 118 -5.98 -12.11 10.72
CA PRO A 118 -5.61 -13.51 10.52
C PRO A 118 -6.78 -14.46 10.26
N ASP A 119 -7.99 -14.11 10.72
CA ASP A 119 -9.20 -14.92 10.52
C ASP A 119 -9.69 -14.89 9.05
N ALA A 120 -9.14 -14.00 8.22
CA ALA A 120 -9.49 -13.83 6.81
C ALA A 120 -11.00 -13.69 6.58
N ASP A 121 -11.72 -13.05 7.48
CA ASP A 121 -13.18 -12.97 7.50
C ASP A 121 -13.74 -11.61 7.02
N ILE A 122 -12.85 -10.69 6.65
CA ILE A 122 -13.18 -9.39 6.07
C ILE A 122 -13.08 -9.48 4.53
N PRO A 123 -14.12 -9.06 3.78
CA PRO A 123 -14.05 -9.03 2.33
C PRO A 123 -12.91 -8.15 1.81
N VAL A 124 -12.14 -8.64 0.84
CA VAL A 124 -11.01 -7.90 0.24
C VAL A 124 -11.23 -7.77 -1.26
N LEU A 125 -11.13 -6.54 -1.77
CA LEU A 125 -10.96 -6.27 -3.19
C LEU A 125 -9.54 -5.78 -3.42
N GLN A 126 -8.91 -6.20 -4.52
CA GLN A 126 -7.67 -5.59 -4.97
C GLN A 126 -7.89 -4.81 -6.26
N ILE A 127 -7.20 -3.68 -6.40
CA ILE A 127 -7.13 -2.91 -7.65
C ILE A 127 -5.69 -2.70 -8.09
N SER A 128 -5.47 -2.59 -9.40
CA SER A 128 -4.16 -2.27 -9.97
C SER A 128 -3.80 -0.79 -9.83
N LEU A 129 -2.51 -0.49 -9.96
CA LEU A 129 -1.97 0.83 -10.24
C LEU A 129 -2.00 1.08 -11.76
N PRO A 130 -2.86 1.97 -12.29
CA PRO A 130 -2.92 2.27 -13.72
C PRO A 130 -1.82 3.21 -14.22
N THR A 131 -1.03 3.72 -13.29
CA THR A 131 0.08 4.63 -13.55
C THR A 131 0.97 4.69 -12.31
N LEU A 132 2.17 5.26 -12.50
CA LEU A 132 3.13 5.54 -11.45
C LEU A 132 3.30 7.05 -11.20
N ASP A 133 2.47 7.86 -11.85
CA ASP A 133 2.42 9.31 -11.72
C ASP A 133 1.76 9.72 -10.38
N PRO A 134 2.48 10.43 -9.48
CA PRO A 134 1.97 10.79 -8.17
C PRO A 134 0.68 11.62 -8.20
N GLU A 135 0.56 12.60 -9.11
CA GLU A 135 -0.61 13.47 -9.20
C GLU A 135 -1.85 12.67 -9.63
N ARG A 136 -1.69 11.83 -10.66
CA ARG A 136 -2.79 10.98 -11.15
C ARG A 136 -3.23 9.95 -10.11
N LEU A 137 -2.31 9.44 -9.29
CA LEU A 137 -2.62 8.53 -8.19
C LEU A 137 -3.30 9.25 -7.02
N MET A 138 -2.90 10.49 -6.73
CA MET A 138 -3.60 11.33 -5.76
C MET A 138 -5.05 11.60 -6.19
N ASP A 139 -5.27 11.92 -7.46
CA ASP A 139 -6.61 12.10 -8.01
C ASP A 139 -7.44 10.81 -7.99
N LEU A 140 -6.81 9.65 -8.24
CA LEU A 140 -7.46 8.35 -8.05
C LEU A 140 -7.89 8.16 -6.59
N GLY A 141 -7.01 8.46 -5.63
CA GLY A 141 -7.31 8.43 -4.21
C GLY A 141 -8.52 9.31 -3.85
N ARG A 142 -8.54 10.56 -4.33
CA ARG A 142 -9.65 11.50 -4.09
C ARG A 142 -10.98 10.96 -4.59
N LYS A 143 -11.01 10.31 -5.77
CA LYS A 143 -12.22 9.67 -6.31
C LYS A 143 -12.69 8.48 -5.47
N LEU A 144 -11.78 7.76 -4.84
CA LEU A 144 -12.06 6.59 -4.00
C LEU A 144 -12.44 6.96 -2.56
N ALA A 145 -12.20 8.20 -2.13
CA ALA A 145 -12.47 8.67 -0.77
C ALA A 145 -13.89 8.34 -0.23
N PRO A 146 -14.99 8.42 -1.01
CA PRO A 146 -16.34 8.11 -0.51
C PRO A 146 -16.51 6.68 0.03
N LEU A 147 -15.67 5.73 -0.39
CA LEU A 147 -15.71 4.35 0.12
C LEU A 147 -15.41 4.27 1.62
N ARG A 148 -14.68 5.26 2.15
CA ARG A 148 -14.34 5.34 3.57
C ARG A 148 -15.56 5.55 4.46
N ASP A 149 -16.58 6.24 3.95
CA ASP A 149 -17.87 6.46 4.62
C ASP A 149 -18.75 5.20 4.56
N GLU A 150 -18.52 4.33 3.57
CA GLU A 150 -19.17 3.02 3.45
C GLU A 150 -18.54 1.96 4.37
N GLY A 151 -17.55 2.32 5.19
CA GLY A 151 -16.86 1.40 6.10
C GLY A 151 -15.71 0.63 5.44
N VAL A 152 -15.20 1.10 4.29
CA VAL A 152 -14.06 0.49 3.60
C VAL A 152 -12.74 1.03 4.16
N LEU A 153 -11.83 0.13 4.52
CA LEU A 153 -10.44 0.47 4.80
C LEU A 153 -9.66 0.50 3.48
N ILE A 154 -9.10 1.64 3.11
CA ILE A 154 -8.26 1.77 1.91
C ILE A 154 -6.80 1.58 2.33
N VAL A 155 -6.12 0.59 1.75
CA VAL A 155 -4.74 0.25 2.09
C VAL A 155 -3.86 0.32 0.84
N GLY A 156 -2.92 1.25 0.86
CA GLY A 156 -1.79 1.28 -0.06
C GLY A 156 -0.63 0.47 0.51
N SER A 157 -0.22 -0.57 -0.18
CA SER A 157 0.84 -1.48 0.26
C SER A 157 2.05 -1.39 -0.67
N GLY A 158 3.18 -0.94 -0.12
CA GLY A 158 4.42 -0.74 -0.84
C GLY A 158 5.64 -0.87 0.06
N PHE A 159 6.62 0.04 -0.08
CA PHE A 159 7.74 0.17 0.84
C PHE A 159 8.30 1.59 0.83
N PHE A 160 8.55 2.20 1.99
CA PHE A 160 8.87 3.63 2.07
C PHE A 160 10.19 3.98 1.37
N THR A 161 11.17 3.07 1.35
CA THR A 161 12.30 3.11 0.42
C THR A 161 12.54 1.76 -0.27
N HIS A 162 12.77 1.74 -1.59
CA HIS A 162 12.82 0.48 -2.32
C HIS A 162 13.94 0.45 -3.38
N ASN A 163 15.16 0.18 -2.92
CA ASN A 163 16.30 -0.09 -3.80
C ASN A 163 17.17 -1.27 -3.33
N LEU A 164 16.74 -2.48 -3.68
CA LEU A 164 17.46 -3.71 -3.37
C LEU A 164 18.86 -3.77 -4.00
N ALA A 165 19.07 -3.12 -5.15
CA ALA A 165 20.38 -3.10 -5.82
C ALA A 165 21.41 -2.27 -5.02
N ALA A 166 20.98 -1.18 -4.38
CA ALA A 166 21.83 -0.34 -3.55
C ALA A 166 22.23 -1.01 -2.22
N LEU A 167 21.47 -2.01 -1.74
CA LEU A 167 21.78 -2.73 -0.50
C LEU A 167 23.00 -3.65 -0.61
N ARG A 168 23.36 -4.10 -1.81
CA ARG A 168 24.48 -5.04 -2.04
C ARG A 168 25.84 -4.55 -1.53
N HIS A 169 25.96 -3.27 -1.19
CA HIS A 169 27.19 -2.60 -0.77
C HIS A 169 27.12 -2.03 0.65
N ALA A 170 26.03 -2.26 1.39
CA ALA A 170 25.79 -1.66 2.69
C ALA A 170 26.00 -2.66 3.85
N GLY A 171 26.82 -2.27 4.84
CA GLY A 171 27.00 -2.99 6.11
C GLY A 171 26.07 -2.52 7.24
N GLY A 172 24.95 -1.90 6.91
CA GLY A 172 24.02 -1.23 7.83
C GLY A 172 22.96 -0.42 7.08
N VAL A 173 22.27 0.48 7.78
CA VAL A 173 21.30 1.39 7.13
C VAL A 173 22.08 2.45 6.33
N PRO A 174 21.90 2.54 5.00
CA PRO A 174 22.62 3.51 4.19
C PRO A 174 22.05 4.93 4.37
N SER A 175 22.91 5.95 4.25
CA SER A 175 22.54 7.35 4.48
C SER A 175 21.38 7.82 3.60
N TRP A 176 21.36 7.40 2.34
CA TRP A 176 20.28 7.74 1.42
C TRP A 176 18.91 7.26 1.92
N SER A 177 18.84 6.10 2.61
CA SER A 177 17.58 5.59 3.14
C SER A 177 17.16 6.33 4.40
N THR A 178 18.11 6.70 5.27
CA THR A 178 17.82 7.51 6.46
C THR A 178 17.41 8.94 6.10
N GLU A 179 18.07 9.52 5.10
CA GLU A 179 17.79 10.88 4.63
C GLU A 179 16.42 10.96 3.95
N PHE A 180 16.08 9.98 3.10
CA PHE A 180 14.76 9.88 2.49
C PHE A 180 13.66 9.68 3.54
N ASP A 181 13.88 8.78 4.52
CA ASP A 181 12.91 8.54 5.59
C ASP A 181 12.66 9.80 6.43
N ASP A 182 13.72 10.51 6.83
CA ASP A 182 13.57 11.76 7.59
C ASP A 182 12.88 12.86 6.78
N TRP A 183 13.25 13.02 5.50
CA TRP A 183 12.59 13.96 4.62
C TRP A 183 11.10 13.64 4.48
N GLY A 184 10.76 12.37 4.20
CA GLY A 184 9.38 11.94 4.01
C GLY A 184 8.56 12.13 5.27
N ARG A 185 9.12 11.81 6.45
CA ARG A 185 8.52 12.09 7.75
C ARG A 185 8.20 13.58 7.91
N ARG A 186 9.16 14.47 7.63
CA ARG A 186 8.98 15.93 7.75
C ARG A 186 7.97 16.47 6.73
N ALA A 187 7.98 15.98 5.50
CA ALA A 187 7.03 16.38 4.47
C ALA A 187 5.59 15.98 4.85
N LEU A 188 5.39 14.75 5.34
CA LEU A 188 4.11 14.27 5.85
C LEU A 188 3.65 15.04 7.10
N GLU A 189 4.57 15.31 8.05
CA GLU A 189 4.28 16.12 9.24
C GLU A 189 3.91 17.56 8.86
N GLY A 190 4.57 18.14 7.85
CA GLY A 190 4.32 19.50 7.38
C GLY A 190 3.11 19.65 6.45
N GLY A 191 2.48 18.54 6.03
CA GLY A 191 1.44 18.59 5.00
C GLY A 191 1.96 19.08 3.65
N ASP A 192 3.26 18.86 3.36
CA ASP A 192 3.93 19.34 2.16
C ASP A 192 3.65 18.41 0.97
N ILE A 193 2.40 18.46 0.50
CA ILE A 193 1.90 17.62 -0.59
C ILE A 193 2.67 17.88 -1.89
N ASP A 194 3.01 19.12 -2.19
CA ASP A 194 3.76 19.48 -3.40
C ASP A 194 5.13 18.79 -3.41
N SER A 195 5.86 18.82 -2.30
CA SER A 195 7.13 18.08 -2.19
C SER A 195 6.94 16.57 -2.27
N LEU A 196 5.88 16.01 -1.68
CA LEU A 196 5.59 14.58 -1.77
C LEU A 196 5.29 14.14 -3.21
N LEU A 197 4.53 14.94 -3.96
CA LEU A 197 4.21 14.66 -5.37
C LEU A 197 5.46 14.77 -6.27
N ASP A 198 6.38 15.69 -5.98
CA ASP A 198 7.66 15.85 -6.69
C ASP A 198 8.86 15.20 -5.95
N PHE A 199 8.61 14.13 -5.17
CA PHE A 199 9.62 13.55 -4.28
C PHE A 199 10.93 13.19 -4.98
N ARG A 200 10.89 12.84 -6.28
CA ARG A 200 12.09 12.47 -7.04
C ARG A 200 13.10 13.62 -7.18
N HIS A 201 12.64 14.87 -7.07
CA HIS A 201 13.48 16.06 -7.14
C HIS A 201 13.64 16.77 -5.80
N THR A 202 12.61 16.75 -4.95
CA THR A 202 12.58 17.47 -3.67
C THR A 202 13.20 16.69 -2.52
N SER A 203 13.19 15.35 -2.59
CA SER A 203 13.78 14.50 -1.56
C SER A 203 15.29 14.29 -1.75
N PRO A 204 16.04 14.16 -0.65
CA PRO A 204 17.43 13.71 -0.73
C PRO A 204 17.46 12.28 -1.29
N ALA A 205 18.25 12.10 -2.35
CA ALA A 205 18.47 10.81 -3.00
C ALA A 205 17.18 10.11 -3.48
N GLY A 206 16.10 10.84 -3.80
CA GLY A 206 14.81 10.24 -4.20
C GLY A 206 14.88 9.23 -5.35
N GLN A 207 15.66 9.54 -6.39
CA GLN A 207 15.88 8.62 -7.52
C GLN A 207 16.70 7.39 -7.13
N LEU A 208 17.54 7.50 -6.10
CA LEU A 208 18.27 6.35 -5.56
C LEU A 208 17.38 5.54 -4.62
N ALA A 209 16.55 6.19 -3.81
CA ALA A 209 15.62 5.50 -2.92
C ALA A 209 14.53 4.73 -3.68
N HIS A 210 14.13 5.26 -4.85
CA HIS A 210 13.13 4.71 -5.73
C HIS A 210 13.58 4.81 -7.19
N PRO A 211 14.39 3.85 -7.69
CA PRO A 211 14.79 3.79 -9.10
C PRO A 211 13.58 3.72 -10.03
N ARG A 212 12.53 3.07 -9.54
CA ARG A 212 11.16 3.17 -10.02
C ARG A 212 10.27 3.47 -8.81
N THR A 213 9.11 4.09 -9.05
CA THR A 213 8.27 4.67 -7.99
C THR A 213 7.21 3.72 -7.46
N GLU A 214 7.13 2.48 -7.93
CA GLU A 214 6.03 1.54 -7.68
C GLU A 214 5.78 1.25 -6.21
N HIS A 215 6.84 1.17 -5.38
CA HIS A 215 6.69 0.90 -3.95
C HIS A 215 6.34 2.15 -3.13
N PHE A 216 6.55 3.35 -3.68
CA PHE A 216 6.08 4.59 -3.08
C PHE A 216 4.68 4.99 -3.61
N ALA A 217 4.33 4.56 -4.82
CA ALA A 217 3.11 4.93 -5.53
C ALA A 217 1.79 4.71 -4.74
N PRO A 218 1.58 3.60 -4.01
CA PRO A 218 0.38 3.40 -3.21
C PRO A 218 0.13 4.50 -2.16
N LEU A 219 1.19 5.18 -1.69
CA LEU A 219 1.06 6.29 -0.75
C LEU A 219 0.17 7.40 -1.33
N PHE A 220 0.35 7.74 -2.61
CA PHE A 220 -0.40 8.83 -3.24
C PHE A 220 -1.90 8.54 -3.33
N VAL A 221 -2.29 7.28 -3.53
CA VAL A 221 -3.71 6.90 -3.49
C VAL A 221 -4.28 7.09 -2.08
N THR A 222 -3.56 6.66 -1.05
CA THR A 222 -4.02 6.79 0.35
C THR A 222 -4.04 8.25 0.82
N LEU A 223 -3.05 9.05 0.39
CA LEU A 223 -2.98 10.50 0.60
C LEU A 223 -4.15 11.19 -0.06
N GLY A 224 -4.43 10.92 -1.33
CA GLY A 224 -5.55 11.53 -2.04
C GLY A 224 -6.91 11.21 -1.40
N ALA A 225 -7.07 9.99 -0.91
CA ALA A 225 -8.30 9.58 -0.22
C ALA A 225 -8.49 10.25 1.14
N ALA A 226 -7.41 10.64 1.82
CA ALA A 226 -7.44 11.42 3.06
C ALA A 226 -7.57 12.94 2.82
N ASP A 227 -6.89 13.45 1.80
CA ASP A 227 -6.95 14.85 1.36
C ASP A 227 -8.38 15.27 1.00
N ALA A 228 -9.13 14.41 0.31
CA ALA A 228 -10.51 14.68 -0.09
C ALA A 228 -11.47 14.95 1.08
N THR A 229 -11.13 14.51 2.31
CA THR A 229 -11.94 14.74 3.51
C THR A 229 -11.31 15.75 4.49
N GLY A 230 -10.18 16.36 4.13
CA GLY A 230 -9.45 17.30 4.98
C GLY A 230 -8.78 16.63 6.19
N GLU A 231 -8.52 15.33 6.13
CA GLU A 231 -7.97 14.53 7.24
C GLU A 231 -6.47 14.25 7.08
N LEU A 232 -5.76 15.09 6.30
CA LEU A 232 -4.31 15.00 6.25
C LEU A 232 -3.68 15.34 7.60
N ASP A 233 -4.21 16.32 8.33
CA ASP A 233 -3.66 16.75 9.62
C ASP A 233 -3.78 15.68 10.73
N THR A 234 -4.64 14.68 10.55
CA THR A 234 -4.78 13.55 11.49
C THR A 234 -3.76 12.44 11.23
N ARG A 235 -2.80 12.64 10.30
CA ARG A 235 -1.76 11.66 10.00
C ARG A 235 -0.99 11.19 11.24
N ARG A 236 -0.68 9.90 11.27
CA ARG A 236 0.18 9.26 12.28
C ARG A 236 1.16 8.31 11.58
N SER A 237 2.45 8.46 11.85
CA SER A 237 3.42 7.39 11.56
C SER A 237 3.23 6.30 12.62
N VAL A 238 2.81 5.10 12.19
CA VAL A 238 2.46 4.00 13.11
C VAL A 238 3.60 2.99 13.23
N ILE A 239 4.25 2.68 12.10
CA ILE A 239 5.44 1.84 12.05
C ILE A 239 6.56 2.69 11.47
N ASP A 240 7.75 2.57 12.06
CA ASP A 240 8.99 3.20 11.60
C ASP A 240 10.16 2.20 11.68
N GLY A 241 11.37 2.71 11.45
CA GLY A 241 12.60 1.93 11.44
C GLY A 241 12.93 1.35 10.08
N PHE A 242 13.85 0.39 10.07
CA PHE A 242 14.46 -0.14 8.85
C PHE A 242 14.47 -1.66 8.85
N TRP A 243 14.28 -2.25 7.68
CA TRP A 243 14.47 -3.67 7.43
C TRP A 243 15.49 -3.84 6.31
N LEU A 244 16.58 -4.57 6.60
CA LEU A 244 17.75 -4.68 5.71
C LEU A 244 18.30 -3.34 5.20
N GLY A 245 18.12 -2.25 5.97
CA GLY A 245 18.55 -0.91 5.58
C GLY A 245 17.51 -0.10 4.79
N LEU A 246 16.35 -0.67 4.45
CA LEU A 246 15.24 0.04 3.81
C LEU A 246 14.24 0.52 4.85
N ALA A 247 13.76 1.75 4.72
CA ALA A 247 12.78 2.34 5.62
C ALA A 247 11.44 1.63 5.48
N LYS A 248 10.90 1.15 6.59
CA LYS A 248 9.61 0.44 6.65
C LYS A 248 8.48 1.31 7.21
N ARG A 249 8.60 2.63 7.05
CA ARG A 249 7.61 3.59 7.56
C ARG A 249 6.21 3.26 7.02
N SER A 250 5.24 3.24 7.92
CA SER A 250 3.83 3.00 7.62
C SER A 250 2.99 4.06 8.32
N ILE A 251 1.98 4.56 7.62
CA ILE A 251 1.27 5.80 7.93
C ILE A 251 -0.23 5.53 7.93
N GLN A 252 -0.91 6.10 8.92
CA GLN A 252 -2.36 6.20 8.95
C GLN A 252 -2.79 7.64 8.67
N PHE A 253 -3.89 7.80 7.95
CA PHE A 253 -4.64 9.06 7.84
C PHE A 253 -6.10 8.83 8.26
N GLY A 254 -6.70 9.79 8.96
CA GLY A 254 -8.06 9.65 9.55
C GLY A 254 -8.14 8.57 10.63
#